data_AF-A0A392PFT3-F1
#
_entry.id   AF-A0A392PFT3-F1
#
_cell.length_a   1.000
_cell.length_b   1.000
_cell.length_c   1.000
_cell.angle_alpha   90.00
_cell.angle_beta   90.00
_cell.angle_gamma   90.00
#
_symmetry.space_group_name_H-M   'P 1'
#
loop_
_entity.id
_entity.type
_entity.pdbx_description
1 polymer ?
#
loop_
_entity_poly.entity_id
_entity_poly.type
_entity_poly.pdbx_seq_one_letter_code
_entity_poly.pdbx_strand_id
1 'polypeptide(L)'
;DVDLNKSEPWDLPWKAKMGEKEWYFFCVRDRKYPTGLRTNRATEQGYWKATGKDKEIFKGKSLVGMKKTLVFYKGRAPKGEKSNWVMHEYRLEGKFSVHNLPKAAKGVSEEFSW
;
A
#
# COMPACT_ATOMS: atom_id res chain seq x y z
N ASP A 1 -11.36 -5.67 -6.58
CA ASP A 1 -10.17 -4.80 -6.37
C ASP A 1 -10.53 -3.68 -5.41
N VAL A 2 -9.71 -3.39 -4.38
CA VAL A 2 -10.01 -2.33 -3.39
C VAL A 2 -9.11 -1.14 -3.64
N ASP A 3 -9.70 -0.01 -4.05
CA ASP A 3 -8.98 1.27 -4.12
C ASP A 3 -8.74 1.79 -2.68
N LEU A 4 -7.62 1.36 -2.11
CA LEU A 4 -7.17 1.77 -0.77
C LEU A 4 -6.99 3.28 -0.66
N ASN A 5 -6.76 3.99 -1.77
CA ASN A 5 -6.57 5.43 -1.76
C ASN A 5 -7.87 6.21 -1.54
N LYS A 6 -9.03 5.57 -1.73
CA LYS A 6 -10.37 6.17 -1.55
C LYS A 6 -11.17 5.57 -0.41
N SER A 7 -10.63 4.58 0.27
CA SER A 7 -11.31 3.92 1.39
C SER A 7 -10.85 4.52 2.70
N GLU A 8 -11.79 4.81 3.59
CA GLU A 8 -11.45 5.17 4.96
C GLU A 8 -10.91 3.94 5.70
N PRO A 9 -10.00 4.10 6.67
CA PRO A 9 -9.41 2.96 7.37
C PRO A 9 -10.45 2.14 8.14
N TRP A 10 -11.50 2.78 8.66
CA TRP A 10 -12.66 2.13 9.27
C TRP A 10 -13.69 1.62 8.26
N ASP A 11 -13.35 1.52 6.97
CA ASP A 11 -14.13 0.75 6.00
C ASP A 11 -13.34 -0.47 5.51
N LEU A 12 -12.07 -0.59 5.88
CA LEU A 12 -11.18 -1.66 5.42
C LEU A 12 -11.55 -3.04 5.97
N PRO A 13 -11.74 -3.25 7.29
CA PRO A 13 -12.16 -4.54 7.86
C PRO A 13 -13.31 -5.24 7.12
N TRP A 14 -14.36 -4.51 6.75
CA TRP A 14 -15.54 -4.96 6.03
C TRP A 14 -15.24 -5.38 4.58
N LYS A 15 -14.17 -4.84 3.98
CA LYS A 15 -13.73 -5.15 2.62
C LYS A 15 -12.68 -6.26 2.57
N ALA A 16 -12.14 -6.65 3.72
CA ALA A 16 -11.14 -7.70 3.78
C ALA A 16 -11.80 -9.07 3.66
N LYS A 17 -11.21 -9.96 2.84
CA LYS A 17 -11.68 -11.35 2.74
C LYS A 17 -11.37 -12.17 4.01
N MET A 18 -10.43 -11.71 4.85
CA MET A 18 -9.98 -12.41 6.06
C MET A 18 -9.27 -11.44 7.02
N GLY A 19 -9.31 -11.73 8.33
CA GLY A 19 -8.54 -11.06 9.38
C GLY A 19 -9.39 -10.50 10.52
N GLU A 20 -8.96 -10.74 11.77
CA GLU A 20 -9.65 -10.24 12.97
C GLU A 20 -9.06 -8.92 13.50
N LYS A 21 -7.73 -8.80 13.48
CA LYS A 21 -6.97 -7.64 14.03
C LYS A 21 -6.11 -6.92 12.99
N GLU A 22 -5.73 -7.62 11.92
CA GLU A 22 -4.95 -7.10 10.81
C GLU A 22 -5.62 -7.52 9.50
N TRP A 23 -5.63 -6.62 8.52
CA TRP A 23 -6.25 -6.85 7.23
C TRP A 23 -5.23 -6.66 6.12
N TYR A 24 -5.20 -7.60 5.19
CA TYR A 24 -4.24 -7.65 4.09
C TYR A 24 -4.95 -7.39 2.77
N PHE A 25 -4.38 -6.48 2.00
CA PHE A 25 -4.89 -6.10 0.69
C PHE A 25 -3.76 -6.13 -0.33
N PHE A 26 -4.03 -6.70 -1.49
CA PHE A 26 -3.20 -6.50 -2.66
C PHE A 26 -3.77 -5.32 -3.44
N CYS A 27 -2.90 -4.39 -3.83
CA CYS A 27 -3.28 -3.23 -4.63
C CYS A 27 -2.28 -3.11 -5.78
N VAL A 28 -2.80 -3.02 -6.99
CA VAL A 28 -1.97 -2.66 -8.14
C VAL A 28 -1.49 -1.24 -7.92
N ARG A 29 -0.18 -1.04 -7.99
CA ARG A 29 0.46 0.23 -7.65
C ARG A 29 -0.04 1.33 -8.59
N ASP A 30 -0.99 2.14 -8.11
CA ASP A 30 -1.57 3.23 -8.86
C ASP A 30 -0.49 4.28 -9.16
N ARG A 31 -0.10 4.37 -10.43
CA ARG A 31 0.77 5.43 -10.94
C ARG A 31 -0.14 6.60 -11.30
N LYS A 32 -0.27 7.57 -10.39
CA LYS A 32 -1.06 8.79 -10.64
C LYS A 32 -0.60 9.56 -11.91
N TYR A 33 0.63 9.33 -12.40
CA TYR A 33 1.11 9.74 -13.72
C TYR A 33 2.11 8.71 -14.28
N PRO A 34 2.30 8.60 -15.63
CA PRO A 34 3.35 7.76 -16.24
C PRO A 34 4.76 8.03 -15.69
N THR A 35 4.99 9.24 -15.18
CA THR A 35 6.27 9.76 -14.68
C THR A 35 6.30 9.99 -13.16
N GLY A 36 5.22 9.70 -12.42
CA GLY A 36 5.06 10.10 -11.02
C GLY A 36 5.02 8.92 -10.03
N LEU A 37 5.83 8.99 -8.97
CA LEU A 37 5.90 8.00 -7.87
C LEU A 37 4.90 8.24 -6.72
N ARG A 38 4.03 9.26 -6.82
CA ARG A 38 3.20 9.74 -5.70
C ARG A 38 1.76 9.23 -5.79
N THR A 39 1.43 8.23 -5.00
CA THR A 39 0.05 7.81 -4.73
C THR A 39 -0.72 8.95 -4.03
N ASN A 40 -1.95 9.21 -4.46
CA ASN A 40 -2.84 10.12 -3.74
C ASN A 40 -3.27 9.43 -2.45
N ARG A 41 -2.93 10.01 -1.30
CA ARG A 41 -3.16 9.42 0.01
C ARG A 41 -4.22 10.16 0.82
N ALA A 42 -4.96 11.06 0.17
CA ALA A 42 -6.10 11.74 0.76
C ALA A 42 -7.37 10.93 0.52
N THR A 43 -8.14 10.73 1.58
CA THR A 43 -9.50 10.20 1.55
C THR A 43 -10.49 11.37 1.67
N GLU A 44 -11.78 11.08 1.76
CA GLU A 44 -12.80 12.11 1.96
C GLU A 44 -12.68 12.75 3.35
N GLN A 45 -12.45 11.92 4.36
CA GLN A 45 -12.45 12.33 5.76
C GLN A 45 -11.05 12.50 6.36
N GLY A 46 -9.98 12.25 5.60
CA GLY A 46 -8.63 12.37 6.13
C GLY A 46 -7.52 12.13 5.11
N TYR A 47 -6.34 11.76 5.62
CA TYR A 47 -5.18 11.46 4.79
C TYR A 47 -4.19 10.55 5.49
N TRP A 48 -3.52 9.71 4.70
CA TRP A 48 -2.40 8.90 5.14
C TRP A 48 -1.08 9.66 5.04
N LYS A 49 -0.36 9.74 6.16
CA LYS A 49 0.95 10.37 6.25
C LYS A 49 2.01 9.31 6.54
N ALA A 50 3.08 9.30 5.74
CA ALA A 50 4.24 8.45 6.01
C ALA A 50 4.88 8.83 7.36
N THR A 51 5.28 7.83 8.14
CA THR A 51 5.93 8.02 9.43
C THR A 51 7.18 7.16 9.54
N GLY A 52 8.23 7.74 10.13
CA GLY A 52 9.53 7.09 10.27
C GLY A 52 10.26 6.86 8.95
N LYS A 53 11.38 6.14 9.04
CA LYS A 53 12.16 5.69 7.89
C LYS A 53 11.57 4.40 7.33
N ASP A 54 11.54 4.26 6.00
CA ASP A 54 11.21 2.98 5.35
C ASP A 54 12.17 1.89 5.86
N LYS A 55 11.62 0.70 6.14
CA LYS A 55 12.39 -0.45 6.61
C LYS A 55 12.74 -1.38 5.45
N GLU A 56 14.00 -1.77 5.36
CA GLU A 56 14.46 -2.80 4.43
C GLU A 56 13.97 -4.19 4.87
N ILE A 57 13.63 -5.04 3.90
CA ILE A 57 13.23 -6.43 4.12
C ILE A 57 14.23 -7.32 3.39
N PHE A 58 14.91 -8.17 4.15
CA PHE A 58 15.91 -9.11 3.63
C PHE A 58 15.41 -10.55 3.66
N LYS A 59 15.80 -11.32 2.63
CA LYS A 59 15.78 -12.78 2.66
C LYS A 59 17.22 -13.25 2.59
N GLY A 60 17.78 -13.66 3.74
CA GLY A 60 19.22 -13.90 3.87
C GLY A 60 20.01 -12.61 3.66
N LYS A 61 20.99 -12.61 2.74
CA LYS A 61 21.80 -11.42 2.39
C LYS A 61 21.20 -10.57 1.27
N SER A 62 20.02 -10.94 0.75
CA SER A 62 19.39 -10.27 -0.38
C SER A 62 18.26 -9.36 0.06
N LEU A 63 18.32 -8.08 -0.33
CA LEU A 63 17.21 -7.15 -0.19
C LEU A 63 16.07 -7.60 -1.12
N VAL A 64 14.92 -7.94 -0.54
CA VAL A 64 13.74 -8.41 -1.29
C VAL A 64 12.61 -7.39 -1.34
N GLY A 65 12.64 -6.38 -0.47
CA GLY A 65 11.60 -5.35 -0.47
C GLY A 65 11.82 -4.24 0.55
N MET A 66 10.86 -3.33 0.59
CA MET A 66 10.79 -2.24 1.56
C MET A 66 9.40 -2.19 2.18
N LYS A 67 9.34 -1.85 3.47
CA LYS A 67 8.12 -1.58 4.23
C LYS A 67 8.05 -0.09 4.55
N LYS A 68 7.03 0.59 4.03
CA LYS A 68 6.66 1.96 4.42
C LYS A 68 5.55 1.90 5.44
N THR A 69 5.64 2.71 6.48
CA THR A 69 4.59 2.83 7.51
C THR A 69 3.87 4.16 7.35
N LEU A 70 2.55 4.12 7.40
CA LEU A 70 1.68 5.28 7.32
C LEU A 70 0.74 5.31 8.50
N VAL A 71 0.41 6.52 8.94
CA VAL A 71 -0.61 6.77 9.96
C VAL A 71 -1.69 7.63 9.34
N PHE A 72 -2.94 7.28 9.60
CA PHE A 72 -4.07 8.07 9.14
C PHE A 72 -4.32 9.25 10.06
N TYR A 73 -4.58 10.40 9.47
CA TYR A 73 -5.00 11.62 10.14
C TYR A 73 -6.41 11.97 9.69
N LYS A 74 -7.33 12.16 10.63
CA LYS A 74 -8.72 12.58 10.36
C LYS A 74 -8.76 14.10 10.17
N GLY A 75 -9.53 14.56 9.19
CA GLY A 75 -9.64 15.98 8.82
C GLY A 75 -8.67 16.41 7.72
N ARG A 76 -8.70 17.70 7.36
CA ARG A 76 -7.90 18.22 6.24
C ARG A 76 -6.45 18.46 6.63
N ALA A 77 -5.53 18.04 5.76
CA ALA A 77 -4.12 18.36 5.90
C ALA A 77 -3.89 19.89 5.84
N PRO A 78 -2.90 20.42 6.59
CA PRO A 78 -2.00 19.73 7.52
C PRO A 78 -2.53 19.62 8.95
N LYS A 79 -3.75 20.09 9.24
CA LYS A 79 -4.32 20.24 10.59
C LYS A 79 -5.10 19.01 11.08
N GLY A 80 -4.96 17.86 10.43
CA GLY A 80 -5.68 16.66 10.81
C GLY A 80 -5.25 16.12 12.17
N GLU A 81 -6.13 15.38 12.82
CA GLU A 81 -5.88 14.71 14.09
C GLU A 81 -5.33 13.31 13.85
N LYS A 82 -4.23 12.96 14.51
CA LYS A 82 -3.60 11.65 14.38
C LYS A 82 -4.54 10.58 14.94
N SER A 83 -4.80 9.53 14.16
CA SER A 83 -5.56 8.36 14.61
C SER A 83 -4.64 7.19 14.97
N ASN A 84 -5.25 6.09 15.45
CA ASN A 84 -4.55 4.83 15.73
C ASN A 84 -4.46 3.90 14.50
N TRP A 85 -5.00 4.33 13.36
CA TRP A 85 -4.94 3.53 12.14
C TRP A 85 -3.56 3.59 11.52
N VAL A 86 -2.96 2.41 11.36
CA VAL A 86 -1.64 2.21 10.78
C VAL A 86 -1.77 1.37 9.53
N MET A 87 -1.12 1.81 8.46
CA MET A 87 -0.98 1.03 7.23
C MET A 87 0.49 0.70 7.00
N HIS A 88 0.73 -0.53 6.54
CA HIS A 88 2.03 -1.01 6.13
C HIS A 88 2.02 -1.28 4.63
N GLU A 89 2.61 -0.38 3.85
CA GLU A 89 2.78 -0.55 2.41
C GLU A 89 4.08 -1.33 2.16
N TYR A 90 3.95 -2.51 1.54
CA TYR A 90 5.08 -3.36 1.15
C TYR A 90 5.34 -3.23 -0.34
N ARG A 91 6.61 -3.08 -0.74
CA ARG A 91 7.04 -3.14 -2.15
C ARG A 91 8.18 -4.13 -2.32
N LEU A 92 8.19 -4.83 -3.45
CA LEU A 92 9.28 -5.71 -3.85
C LEU A 92 10.42 -4.89 -4.49
N GLU A 93 11.66 -5.28 -4.20
CA GLU A 93 12.89 -4.68 -4.72
C GLU A 93 13.76 -5.71 -5.45
N GLY A 94 14.75 -5.23 -6.21
CA GLY A 94 15.72 -6.08 -6.90
C GLY A 94 15.08 -6.97 -7.97
N LYS A 95 15.47 -8.25 -8.03
CA LYS A 95 14.96 -9.24 -9.02
C LYS A 95 13.45 -9.47 -8.93
N PHE A 96 12.84 -9.18 -7.78
CA PHE A 96 11.42 -9.39 -7.53
C PHE A 96 10.58 -8.13 -7.80
N SER A 97 11.20 -7.01 -8.20
CA SER A 97 10.46 -5.82 -8.55
C SER A 97 9.56 -6.09 -9.77
N VAL A 98 8.37 -5.49 -9.79
CA VAL A 98 7.40 -5.62 -10.89
C VAL A 98 7.99 -5.19 -12.24
N HIS A 99 9.03 -4.36 -12.21
CA HIS A 99 9.76 -3.91 -13.40
C HIS A 99 10.72 -4.97 -13.95
N ASN A 100 11.19 -5.90 -13.11
CA ASN A 100 12.16 -6.94 -13.45
C ASN A 100 11.52 -8.33 -13.63
N LEU A 101 10.20 -8.45 -13.45
CA LEU A 101 9.48 -9.69 -13.73
C LEU A 101 9.44 -9.99 -15.24
N PRO A 102 9.74 -11.24 -15.66
CA PRO A 102 9.57 -11.68 -17.04
C PRO A 102 8.14 -11.40 -17.53
N LYS A 103 7.97 -11.00 -18.79
CA LYS A 103 6.66 -10.67 -19.39
C LYS A 103 5.60 -11.76 -19.18
N ALA A 104 6.00 -13.04 -19.11
CA ALA A 104 5.10 -14.16 -18.85
C ALA A 104 4.44 -14.12 -17.45
N ALA A 105 5.10 -13.57 -16.43
CA ALA A 105 4.56 -13.46 -15.07
C ALA A 105 3.62 -12.24 -14.88
N LYS A 106 3.55 -11.34 -15.87
CA LYS A 106 2.66 -10.17 -15.84
C LYS A 106 1.23 -10.49 -16.28
N GLY A 107 1.05 -11.50 -17.14
CA GLY A 107 -0.29 -11.98 -17.55
C GLY A 107 -0.95 -12.86 -16.49
N VAL A 108 -0.16 -13.54 -15.66
CA VAL A 108 -0.67 -14.44 -14.61
C VAL A 108 -1.38 -13.67 -13.49
N SER A 109 -1.02 -12.41 -13.21
CA SER A 109 -1.74 -11.60 -12.21
C SER A 109 -3.14 -11.14 -12.66
N GLU A 110 -3.42 -11.11 -13.97
CA GLU A 110 -4.77 -10.84 -14.51
C GLU A 110 -5.65 -12.10 -14.53
N GLU A 111 -5.07 -13.30 -14.48
CA GLU A 111 -5.81 -14.58 -14.46
C GLU A 111 -6.19 -15.06 -13.05
N PHE A 112 -5.62 -14.50 -11.99
CA PHE A 112 -5.92 -14.89 -10.60
C PHE A 112 -6.85 -13.92 -9.86
N SER A 113 -7.44 -12.96 -10.55
CA SER A 113 -8.60 -12.22 -10.04
C SER A 113 -9.88 -13.05 -10.22
N TRP A 114 -10.16 -13.93 -9.25
CA TRP A 114 -11.52 -14.41 -8.99
C TRP A 114 -12.35 -13.33 -8.29
#